data_AF-A0A2K0TG16-F1
#
_entry.id   AF-A0A2K0TG16-F1
#
_cell.length_a   1.000
_cell.length_b   1.000
_cell.length_c   1.000
_cell.angle_alpha   90.00
_cell.angle_beta   90.00
_cell.angle_gamma   90.00
#
_symmetry.space_group_name_H-M   'P 1'
#
loop_
_entity.id
_entity.type
_entity.pdbx_description
1 polymer ?
#
loop_
_entity_poly.entity_id
_entity_poly.type
_entity_poly.pdbx_seq_one_letter_code
_entity_poly.pdbx_strand_id
1 'polypeptide(L)'
;MSGSFEFVDDRVTKTSIPQSLIDQQTSPNFLQPQIYNVQSSSWTPFNNEVRTLRRGDVLKIASWNLFFSVPATVARASAAIAYLRTMLGPEPHNLGVLFQELRQESLEVILENKWTQQNFVLSEYRATIVRWCRQ
;
A
#
# COMPACT_ATOMS: atom_id res chain seq x y z
N MET A 1 70.97 12.24 -23.63
CA MET A 1 70.39 12.49 -22.29
C MET A 1 68.90 12.66 -22.51
N SER A 2 68.13 11.58 -22.59
CA SER A 2 67.51 10.84 -21.47
C SER A 2 66.67 11.75 -20.57
N GLY A 3 65.36 11.66 -20.76
CA GLY A 3 64.31 12.18 -19.88
C GLY A 3 63.01 11.46 -20.25
N SER A 4 62.76 10.33 -19.59
CA SER A 4 61.59 9.47 -19.79
C SER A 4 60.30 10.21 -19.45
N PHE A 5 59.31 10.17 -20.35
CA PHE A 5 57.92 10.43 -20.01
C PHE A 5 57.32 9.12 -19.48
N GLU A 6 57.15 9.02 -18.17
CA GLU A 6 56.36 7.95 -17.57
C GLU A 6 54.88 8.24 -17.79
N PHE A 7 54.24 7.37 -18.57
CA PHE A 7 52.79 7.25 -18.68
C PHE A 7 52.27 6.70 -17.34
N VAL A 8 51.51 7.50 -16.60
CA VAL A 8 50.78 7.02 -15.42
C VAL A 8 49.59 6.20 -15.91
N ASP A 9 49.71 4.89 -15.74
CA ASP A 9 48.74 3.89 -16.13
C ASP A 9 47.47 3.93 -15.27
N ASP A 10 46.39 3.59 -15.97
CA ASP A 10 44.98 3.70 -15.68
C ASP A 10 44.58 2.82 -14.47
N ARG A 11 44.09 3.44 -13.40
CA ARG A 11 43.31 2.72 -12.38
C ARG A 11 42.04 3.48 -12.06
N VAL A 12 41.12 3.46 -13.02
CA VAL A 12 39.69 3.53 -12.72
C VAL A 12 39.38 2.37 -11.77
N THR A 13 39.27 2.68 -10.48
CA THR A 13 38.68 1.79 -9.48
C THR A 13 37.21 1.60 -9.88
N LYS A 14 36.96 0.64 -10.75
CA LYS A 14 35.63 0.05 -10.94
C LYS A 14 35.30 -0.61 -9.61
N THR A 15 34.59 0.12 -8.75
CA THR A 15 33.93 -0.43 -7.59
C THR A 15 32.87 -1.39 -8.11
N SER A 16 33.28 -2.62 -8.38
CA SER A 16 32.39 -3.72 -8.72
C SER A 16 31.54 -3.97 -7.49
N ILE A 17 30.29 -3.50 -7.52
CA ILE A 17 29.27 -3.91 -6.57
C ILE A 17 29.26 -5.44 -6.62
N PRO A 18 29.48 -6.15 -5.50
CA PRO A 18 29.42 -7.59 -5.46
C PRO A 18 28.09 -8.05 -6.08
N GLN A 19 28.14 -8.94 -7.06
CA GLN A 19 26.96 -9.51 -7.71
C GLN A 19 25.97 -10.11 -6.68
N SER A 20 26.48 -10.51 -5.51
CA SER A 20 25.69 -10.97 -4.36
C SER A 20 24.74 -9.92 -3.76
N LEU A 21 24.92 -8.63 -4.04
CA LEU A 21 23.96 -7.57 -3.68
C LEU A 21 22.86 -7.39 -4.72
N ILE A 22 23.06 -7.88 -5.95
CA ILE A 22 22.06 -7.83 -7.03
C ILE A 22 21.13 -9.05 -6.93
N ASP A 23 21.63 -10.18 -6.44
CA ASP A 23 20.87 -11.44 -6.30
C ASP A 23 19.97 -11.51 -5.06
N GLN A 24 19.91 -10.46 -4.22
CA GLN A 24 18.76 -10.25 -3.33
C GLN A 24 17.56 -9.72 -4.11
N GLN A 25 17.24 -10.39 -5.23
CA GLN A 25 15.96 -10.23 -5.88
C GLN A 25 14.94 -10.92 -4.98
N THR A 26 14.46 -10.18 -3.99
CA THR A 26 13.30 -10.51 -3.17
C THR A 26 12.21 -11.02 -4.09
N SER A 27 11.90 -12.31 -4.01
CA SER A 27 10.69 -12.87 -4.59
C SER A 27 9.54 -11.92 -4.26
N PRO A 28 8.72 -11.49 -5.23
CA PRO A 28 7.62 -10.60 -4.93
C PRO A 28 6.74 -11.25 -3.87
N ASN A 29 6.66 -10.63 -2.68
CA ASN A 29 5.69 -11.03 -1.68
C ASN A 29 4.32 -10.74 -2.26
N PHE A 30 3.63 -11.79 -2.73
CA PHE A 30 2.28 -11.68 -3.21
C PHE A 30 1.40 -11.24 -2.04
N LEU A 31 0.75 -10.08 -2.20
CA LEU A 31 -0.23 -9.61 -1.23
C LEU A 31 -1.34 -10.65 -1.09
N GLN A 32 -1.78 -10.88 0.13
CA GLN A 32 -2.95 -11.71 0.43
C GLN A 32 -4.14 -10.80 0.70
N PRO A 33 -4.91 -10.42 -0.34
CA PRO A 33 -6.06 -9.58 -0.14
C PRO A 33 -7.14 -10.29 0.68
N GLN A 34 -7.86 -9.55 1.50
CA GLN A 34 -8.94 -10.02 2.35
C GLN A 34 -10.21 -9.20 2.11
N ILE A 35 -11.35 -9.84 2.24
CA ILE A 35 -12.67 -9.21 2.11
C ILE A 35 -13.54 -9.55 3.32
N TYR A 36 -14.35 -8.59 3.76
CA TYR A 36 -15.25 -8.82 4.88
C TYR A 36 -16.41 -9.72 4.48
N ASN A 37 -16.56 -10.83 5.18
CA ASN A 37 -17.69 -11.73 5.05
C ASN A 37 -18.72 -11.42 6.13
N VAL A 38 -19.90 -10.95 5.71
CA VAL A 38 -20.99 -10.55 6.60
C VAL A 38 -21.56 -11.74 7.38
N GLN A 39 -21.58 -12.95 6.78
CA GLN A 39 -22.16 -14.15 7.42
C GLN A 39 -21.28 -14.64 8.56
N SER A 40 -19.95 -14.68 8.35
CA SER A 40 -19.00 -15.09 9.40
C SER A 40 -18.54 -13.93 10.29
N SER A 41 -18.96 -12.69 9.98
CA SER A 41 -18.51 -11.47 10.66
C SER A 41 -16.98 -11.33 10.73
N SER A 42 -16.27 -11.79 9.70
CA SER A 42 -14.80 -11.86 9.70
C SER A 42 -14.20 -11.47 8.35
N TRP A 43 -12.94 -11.04 8.37
CA TRP A 43 -12.15 -10.87 7.15
C TRP A 43 -11.65 -12.23 6.66
N THR A 44 -11.91 -12.53 5.38
CA THR A 44 -11.58 -13.82 4.76
C THR A 44 -10.76 -13.60 3.49
N PRO A 45 -9.92 -14.55 3.07
CA PRO A 45 -9.15 -14.44 1.83
C PRO A 45 -10.03 -14.06 0.64
N PHE A 46 -9.56 -13.10 -0.15
CA PHE A 46 -10.25 -12.63 -1.34
C PHE A 46 -9.98 -13.57 -2.52
N ASN A 47 -11.04 -14.15 -3.08
CA ASN A 47 -10.98 -14.90 -4.34
C ASN A 47 -11.23 -13.94 -5.53
N ASN A 48 -10.45 -14.08 -6.59
CA ASN A 48 -10.32 -13.12 -7.69
C ASN A 48 -11.49 -13.16 -8.71
N GLU A 49 -12.68 -13.58 -8.28
CA GLU A 49 -13.87 -13.68 -9.13
C GLU A 49 -14.55 -12.32 -9.40
N VAL A 50 -13.96 -11.24 -8.90
CA VAL A 50 -14.53 -9.90 -8.98
C VAL A 50 -14.13 -9.20 -10.27
N ARG A 51 -15.06 -8.39 -10.78
CA ARG A 51 -14.89 -7.59 -12.00
C ARG A 51 -13.59 -6.79 -11.93
N THR A 52 -12.74 -6.95 -12.94
CA THR A 52 -11.51 -6.20 -13.08
C THR A 52 -11.76 -4.84 -13.73
N LEU A 53 -10.95 -3.83 -13.38
CA LEU A 53 -10.95 -2.55 -14.07
C LEU A 53 -10.67 -2.75 -15.56
N ARG A 54 -11.45 -2.11 -16.41
CA ARG A 54 -11.30 -2.15 -17.87
C ARG A 54 -10.48 -0.96 -18.35
N ARG A 55 -9.91 -1.09 -19.55
CA ARG A 55 -9.29 0.05 -20.23
C ARG A 55 -10.33 1.16 -20.37
N GLY A 56 -9.98 2.37 -19.95
CA GLY A 56 -10.85 3.54 -19.97
C GLY A 56 -11.55 3.81 -18.63
N ASP A 57 -11.52 2.88 -17.68
CA ASP A 57 -12.02 3.13 -16.33
C ASP A 57 -11.11 4.12 -15.59
N VAL A 58 -11.72 5.02 -14.82
CA VAL A 58 -11.00 5.94 -13.94
C VAL A 58 -10.82 5.28 -12.58
N LEU A 59 -9.56 5.14 -12.16
CA LEU A 59 -9.17 4.76 -10.80
C LEU A 59 -8.85 6.02 -9.99
N LYS A 60 -9.53 6.19 -8.86
CA LYS A 60 -9.21 7.22 -7.87
C LYS A 60 -8.29 6.62 -6.82
N ILE A 61 -7.27 7.36 -6.40
CA ILE A 61 -6.38 6.95 -5.32
C ILE A 61 -6.34 8.06 -4.29
N ALA A 62 -6.67 7.72 -3.05
CA ALA A 62 -6.46 8.58 -1.90
C ALA A 62 -5.26 8.06 -1.10
N SER A 63 -4.39 8.94 -0.63
CA SER A 63 -3.25 8.60 0.21
C SER A 63 -3.21 9.53 1.41
N TRP A 64 -3.13 8.98 2.61
CA TRP A 64 -3.24 9.74 3.85
C TRP A 64 -2.36 9.15 4.96
N ASN A 65 -1.42 9.97 5.45
CA ASN A 65 -0.64 9.68 6.65
C ASN A 65 -1.44 10.03 7.92
N LEU A 66 -1.73 9.05 8.77
CA LEU A 66 -2.57 9.26 9.96
C LEU A 66 -1.82 9.89 11.15
N PHE A 67 -0.51 10.10 11.05
CA PHE A 67 0.38 10.67 12.07
C PHE A 67 0.27 9.96 13.43
N PHE A 68 0.89 8.79 13.57
CA PHE A 68 0.74 7.95 14.77
C PHE A 68 1.33 8.57 16.04
N SER A 69 2.24 9.53 15.91
CA SER A 69 2.98 10.14 17.02
C SER A 69 2.16 11.16 17.80
N VAL A 70 0.96 11.51 17.31
CA VAL A 70 0.07 12.52 17.89
C VAL A 70 -1.04 11.83 18.69
N PRO A 71 -1.55 12.43 19.79
CA PRO A 71 -2.70 11.87 20.50
C PRO A 71 -3.93 11.64 19.63
N ALA A 72 -4.87 10.83 20.15
CA ALA A 72 -6.17 10.55 19.53
C ALA A 72 -6.12 9.78 18.20
N THR A 73 -5.23 8.79 18.09
CA THR A 73 -5.03 7.90 16.93
C THR A 73 -6.34 7.30 16.38
N VAL A 74 -7.23 6.86 17.28
CA VAL A 74 -8.58 6.32 16.95
C VAL A 74 -9.49 7.37 16.32
N ALA A 75 -9.55 8.56 16.92
CA ALA A 75 -10.39 9.65 16.43
C ALA A 75 -9.90 10.15 15.06
N ARG A 76 -8.58 10.18 14.84
CA ARG A 76 -7.98 10.55 13.56
C ARG A 76 -8.31 9.56 12.45
N ALA A 77 -8.19 8.25 12.73
CA ALA A 77 -8.60 7.22 11.78
C ALA A 77 -10.10 7.31 11.45
N SER A 78 -10.94 7.50 12.47
CA SER A 78 -12.38 7.68 12.30
C SER A 78 -12.71 8.92 11.44
N ALA A 79 -12.05 10.05 11.72
CA ALA A 79 -12.22 11.28 10.97
C ALA A 79 -11.76 11.15 9.51
N ALA A 80 -10.64 10.46 9.26
CA ALA A 80 -10.16 10.20 7.91
C ALA A 80 -11.15 9.36 7.10
N ILE A 81 -11.71 8.29 7.68
CA ILE A 81 -12.75 7.47 7.02
C ILE A 81 -14.02 8.31 6.76
N ALA A 82 -14.47 9.08 7.76
CA ALA A 82 -15.65 9.93 7.62
C ALA A 82 -15.47 10.99 6.52
N TYR A 83 -14.28 11.58 6.42
CA TYR A 83 -13.93 12.54 5.38
C TYR A 83 -13.94 11.88 3.99
N LEU A 84 -13.29 10.71 3.83
CA LEU A 84 -13.28 9.99 2.57
C LEU A 84 -14.70 9.63 2.11
N ARG A 85 -15.55 9.16 3.03
CA ARG A 85 -16.96 8.88 2.75
C ARG A 85 -17.73 10.13 2.32
N THR A 86 -17.48 11.27 2.97
CA THR A 86 -18.13 12.54 2.63
C THR A 86 -17.72 13.03 1.24
N MET A 87 -16.43 12.92 0.92
CA MET A 87 -15.88 13.42 -0.35
C MET A 87 -16.18 12.51 -1.54
N LEU A 88 -16.24 11.19 -1.32
CA LEU A 88 -16.32 10.20 -2.40
C LEU A 88 -17.68 9.50 -2.48
N GLY A 89 -18.57 9.80 -1.54
CA GLY A 89 -19.90 9.23 -1.44
C GLY A 89 -19.96 7.90 -0.70
N PRO A 90 -21.18 7.36 -0.48
CA PRO A 90 -21.39 6.08 0.20
C PRO A 90 -20.86 4.89 -0.60
N GLU A 91 -20.82 5.00 -1.93
CA GLU A 91 -20.34 3.96 -2.86
C GLU A 91 -19.22 4.53 -3.73
N PRO A 92 -17.97 4.63 -3.23
CA PRO A 92 -16.92 5.32 -3.96
C PRO A 92 -16.30 4.42 -5.04
N HIS A 93 -17.08 4.02 -6.05
CA HIS A 93 -16.65 3.15 -7.15
C HIS A 93 -15.22 3.46 -7.65
N ASN A 94 -14.44 2.41 -7.92
CA ASN A 94 -13.06 2.50 -8.41
C ASN A 94 -12.15 3.40 -7.57
N LEU A 95 -12.07 3.15 -6.25
CA LEU A 95 -11.21 3.88 -5.32
C LEU A 95 -10.17 2.94 -4.69
N GLY A 96 -8.91 3.37 -4.58
CA GLY A 96 -7.92 2.80 -3.66
C GLY A 96 -7.54 3.79 -2.55
N VAL A 97 -7.27 3.31 -1.34
CA VAL A 97 -6.90 4.16 -0.19
C VAL A 97 -5.59 3.69 0.45
N LEU A 98 -4.60 4.56 0.55
CA LEU A 98 -3.32 4.25 1.16
C LEU A 98 -3.25 4.97 2.51
N PHE A 99 -3.38 4.25 3.63
CA PHE A 99 -3.17 4.84 4.95
C PHE A 99 -1.77 4.55 5.46
N GLN A 100 -0.95 5.58 5.67
CA GLN A 100 0.36 5.45 6.30
C GLN A 100 0.29 5.72 7.79
N GLU A 101 1.33 5.28 8.52
CA GLU A 101 1.46 5.52 9.95
C GLU A 101 0.27 4.96 10.76
N LEU A 102 -0.20 3.78 10.38
CA LEU A 102 -1.23 3.06 11.13
C LEU A 102 -0.65 2.46 12.41
N ARG A 103 -1.29 2.73 13.55
CA ARG A 103 -1.17 1.88 14.73
C ARG A 103 -2.28 0.83 14.76
N GLN A 104 -2.11 -0.15 15.65
CA GLN A 104 -3.06 -1.23 15.88
C GLN A 104 -4.47 -0.69 16.17
N GLU A 105 -4.60 0.33 17.01
CA GLU A 105 -5.89 0.90 17.39
C GLU A 105 -6.59 1.61 16.22
N SER A 106 -5.82 2.25 15.33
CA SER A 106 -6.37 2.83 14.10
C SER A 106 -6.79 1.76 13.11
N LEU A 107 -6.02 0.67 13.02
CA LEU A 107 -6.36 -0.46 12.17
C LEU A 107 -7.68 -1.09 12.62
N GLU A 108 -7.85 -1.36 13.90
CA GLU A 108 -9.09 -1.90 14.47
C GLU A 108 -10.30 -1.03 14.10
N VAL A 109 -10.21 0.28 14.29
CA VAL A 109 -11.26 1.24 13.90
C VAL A 109 -11.59 1.13 12.42
N ILE A 110 -10.59 1.00 11.57
CA ILE A 110 -10.78 0.87 10.12
C ILE A 110 -11.45 -0.47 9.78
N LEU A 111 -11.01 -1.58 10.39
CA LEU A 111 -11.52 -2.92 10.15
C LEU A 111 -12.96 -3.10 10.65
N GLU A 112 -13.33 -2.42 11.74
CA GLU A 112 -14.68 -2.46 12.34
C GLU A 112 -15.67 -1.50 11.66
N ASN A 113 -15.17 -0.51 10.92
CA ASN A 113 -16.02 0.46 10.25
C ASN A 113 -16.88 -0.20 9.17
N LYS A 114 -18.21 -0.04 9.26
CA LYS A 114 -19.16 -0.63 8.32
C LYS A 114 -18.98 -0.16 6.88
N TRP A 115 -18.64 1.11 6.69
CA TRP A 115 -18.38 1.62 5.35
C TRP A 115 -17.15 0.95 4.75
N THR A 116 -16.07 0.76 5.52
CA THR A 116 -14.90 -0.01 5.09
C THR A 116 -15.26 -1.45 4.74
N GLN A 117 -15.93 -2.17 5.64
CA GLN A 117 -16.32 -3.58 5.46
C GLN A 117 -17.15 -3.81 4.19
N GLN A 118 -18.03 -2.86 3.85
CA GLN A 118 -18.93 -2.99 2.69
C GLN A 118 -18.24 -2.69 1.36
N ASN A 119 -17.20 -1.84 1.39
CA ASN A 119 -16.70 -1.21 0.19
C ASN A 119 -15.29 -1.64 -0.20
N PHE A 120 -14.50 -2.17 0.73
CA PHE A 120 -13.07 -2.34 0.54
C PHE A 120 -12.62 -3.79 0.67
N VAL A 121 -11.66 -4.13 -0.17
CA VAL A 121 -10.76 -5.28 0.01
C VAL A 121 -9.50 -4.74 0.69
N LEU A 122 -8.86 -5.54 1.53
CA LEU A 122 -7.69 -5.16 2.31
C LEU A 122 -6.48 -5.95 1.88
N SER A 123 -5.35 -5.29 1.63
CA SER A 123 -4.07 -5.96 1.42
C SER A 123 -3.23 -5.94 2.69
N GLU A 124 -2.49 -7.01 2.96
CA GLU A 124 -1.78 -7.20 4.23
C GLU A 124 -0.49 -6.37 4.45
N TYR A 125 -0.20 -6.19 5.76
CA TYR A 125 0.99 -5.71 6.48
C TYR A 125 1.77 -4.48 5.96
N ARG A 126 1.56 -3.36 6.67
CA ARG A 126 2.27 -2.06 6.59
C ARG A 126 1.75 -1.07 5.56
N ALA A 127 0.52 -0.59 5.79
CA ALA A 127 0.02 0.67 5.24
C ALA A 127 -0.51 0.66 3.80
N THR A 128 -1.32 -0.33 3.40
CA THR A 128 -2.10 -0.23 2.15
C THR A 128 -3.52 -0.79 2.25
N ILE A 129 -4.54 0.05 2.00
CA ILE A 129 -5.95 -0.33 1.87
C ILE A 129 -6.37 -0.21 0.39
N VAL A 130 -5.96 -1.16 -0.44
CA VAL A 130 -6.39 -1.16 -1.85
C VAL A 130 -7.82 -1.69 -1.94
N ARG A 131 -8.82 -0.81 -2.11
CA ARG A 131 -10.13 -1.31 -2.56
C ARG A 131 -10.01 -1.84 -3.97
N TRP A 132 -10.49 -3.06 -4.13
CA TRP A 132 -11.00 -3.59 -5.39
C TRP A 132 -12.53 -3.61 -5.32
N CYS A 133 -13.17 -3.22 -6.42
CA CYS A 133 -14.60 -2.95 -6.53
C CYS A 133 -15.51 -4.11 -6.09
N ARG A 134 -16.40 -3.92 -5.12
CA ARG A 134 -17.70 -4.62 -5.12
C ARG A 134 -18.80 -3.69 -5.62
N GLN A 135 -19.67 -4.25 -6.46
CA GLN A 135 -21.05 -3.83 -6.65
C GLN A 135 -21.85 -4.27 -5.42
#